data_AF-A0A8J6KA86-F1
#
_entry.id   AF-A0A8J6KA86-F1
#
_cell.length_a   1.000
_cell.length_b   1.000
_cell.length_c   1.000
_cell.angle_alpha   90.00
_cell.angle_beta   90.00
_cell.angle_gamma   90.00
#
_symmetry.space_group_name_H-M   'P 1'
#
loop_
_entity.id
_entity.type
_entity.pdbx_description
1 polymer ?
#
loop_
_entity_poly.entity_id
_entity_poly.type
_entity_poly.pdbx_seq_one_letter_code
_entity_poly.pdbx_strand_id
1 'polypeptide(L)'
;MFAFGIGMSMFGYWVIGKWNRERRRLHIEDLEARLALLPLFQAEADRRTLRVLRKNLEEEAIIMKDVPGWKVGESVFHTDRWVTPIINELYNLRPEKDLRETETAFSWNV
;
A
#
# COMPACT_ATOMS: atom_id res chain seq x y z
N MET A 1 -21.37 -35.15 -35.89
CA MET A 1 -20.37 -34.96 -34.82
C MET A 1 -19.82 -33.53 -34.81
N PHE A 2 -19.09 -33.06 -35.84
CA PHE A 2 -18.45 -31.73 -35.84
C PHE A 2 -19.40 -30.51 -35.80
N ALA A 3 -20.55 -30.56 -36.49
CA ALA A 3 -21.49 -29.44 -36.51
C ALA A 3 -22.09 -29.12 -35.13
N PHE A 4 -22.34 -30.15 -34.30
CA PHE A 4 -22.81 -29.98 -32.93
C PHE A 4 -21.74 -29.34 -32.04
N GLY A 5 -20.49 -29.76 -32.20
CA GLY A 5 -19.35 -29.14 -31.52
C GLY A 5 -19.20 -27.66 -31.87
N ILE A 6 -19.27 -27.30 -33.16
CA ILE A 6 -19.18 -25.91 -33.61
C ILE A 6 -20.37 -25.08 -33.07
N GLY A 7 -21.59 -25.64 -33.09
CA GLY A 7 -22.77 -24.99 -32.52
C GLY A 7 -22.62 -24.69 -31.02
N MET A 8 -22.14 -25.67 -30.25
CA MET A 8 -21.88 -25.50 -28.81
C MET A 8 -20.75 -24.49 -28.55
N SER A 9 -19.68 -24.51 -29.34
CA SER A 9 -18.58 -23.55 -29.24
C SER A 9 -19.05 -22.11 -29.54
N MET A 10 -19.83 -21.90 -30.60
CA MET A 10 -20.37 -20.58 -30.94
C MET A 10 -21.27 -20.02 -29.83
N PHE A 11 -22.13 -20.87 -29.24
CA PHE A 11 -22.95 -20.49 -28.10
C PHE A 11 -22.11 -20.17 -26.86
N GLY A 12 -21.09 -20.99 -26.57
CA GLY A 12 -20.16 -20.76 -25.46
C GLY A 12 -19.42 -19.42 -25.58
N TYR A 13 -18.90 -19.09 -26.76
CA TYR A 13 -18.24 -17.79 -26.99
C TYR A 13 -19.20 -16.61 -26.84
N TRP A 14 -20.46 -16.75 -27.25
CA TRP A 14 -21.47 -15.71 -27.07
C TRP A 14 -21.78 -15.46 -25.58
N VAL A 15 -21.97 -16.53 -24.78
CA VAL A 15 -22.21 -16.42 -23.34
C VAL A 15 -21.00 -15.81 -22.62
N ILE A 16 -19.79 -16.26 -22.94
CA ILE A 16 -18.54 -15.69 -22.38
C ILE A 16 -18.41 -14.21 -22.76
N GLY A 17 -18.74 -13.84 -24.00
CA GLY A 17 -18.74 -12.45 -24.44
C GLY A 17 -19.71 -11.57 -23.65
N LYS A 18 -20.93 -12.07 -23.41
CA LYS A 18 -21.93 -11.39 -22.56
C LYS A 18 -21.42 -11.26 -21.12
N TRP A 19 -20.91 -12.34 -20.54
CA TRP A 19 -20.42 -12.36 -19.15
C TRP A 19 -19.18 -11.50 -18.94
N ASN A 20 -18.25 -11.47 -19.89
CA ASN A 20 -17.07 -10.61 -19.82
C ASN A 20 -17.42 -9.12 -19.85
N ARG A 21 -18.48 -8.74 -20.58
CA ARG A 21 -18.98 -7.37 -20.58
C ARG A 21 -19.56 -7.01 -19.21
N GLU A 22 -20.29 -7.93 -18.59
CA GLU A 22 -20.85 -7.71 -17.24
C GLU A 22 -19.75 -7.61 -16.19
N ARG A 23 -18.79 -8.54 -16.18
CA ARG A 23 -17.63 -8.48 -15.29
C ARG A 23 -16.84 -7.18 -15.43
N ARG A 24 -16.74 -6.64 -16.65
CA ARG A 24 -16.10 -5.35 -16.87
C ARG A 24 -16.89 -4.20 -16.25
N ARG A 25 -18.22 -4.21 -16.32
CA ARG A 25 -19.07 -3.19 -15.68
C ARG A 25 -18.89 -3.21 -14.17
N LEU A 26 -19.00 -4.40 -13.56
CA LEU A 26 -18.78 -4.57 -12.12
C LEU A 26 -17.38 -4.12 -11.69
N HIS A 27 -16.35 -4.45 -12.47
CA HIS A 27 -14.99 -4.01 -12.17
C HIS A 27 -14.82 -2.48 -12.25
N ILE A 28 -15.51 -1.82 -13.18
CA ILE A 28 -15.52 -0.35 -13.27
C ILE A 28 -16.21 0.24 -12.04
N GLU A 29 -17.35 -0.31 -11.63
CA GLU A 29 -18.05 0.11 -10.40
C GLU A 29 -17.16 -0.03 -9.15
N ASP A 30 -16.45 -1.15 -9.00
CA ASP A 30 -15.49 -1.36 -7.91
C ASP A 30 -14.34 -0.32 -7.93
N LEU A 31 -13.82 -0.01 -9.13
CA LEU A 31 -12.78 1.00 -9.29
C LEU A 31 -13.29 2.40 -8.95
N GLU A 32 -14.49 2.76 -9.40
CA GLU A 32 -15.14 4.04 -9.08
C GLU A 32 -15.39 4.17 -7.57
N ALA A 33 -15.87 3.11 -6.92
CA ALA A 33 -16.03 3.04 -5.48
C ALA A 33 -14.70 3.23 -4.75
N ARG A 34 -13.61 2.60 -5.24
CA ARG A 34 -12.28 2.80 -4.69
C ARG A 34 -11.79 4.23 -4.88
N LEU A 35 -11.91 4.81 -6.07
CA LEU A 35 -11.51 6.18 -6.40
C LEU A 35 -12.22 7.20 -5.49
N ALA A 36 -13.50 6.99 -5.18
CA ALA A 36 -14.26 7.83 -4.27
C ALA A 36 -13.69 7.83 -2.83
N LEU A 37 -13.14 6.70 -2.38
CA LEU A 37 -12.58 6.55 -1.03
C LEU A 37 -11.08 6.90 -0.94
N LEU A 38 -10.35 6.86 -2.07
CA LEU A 38 -8.91 7.17 -2.12
C LEU A 38 -8.49 8.46 -1.38
N PRO A 39 -9.14 9.62 -1.56
CA PRO A 39 -8.68 10.85 -0.89
C PRO A 39 -8.73 10.75 0.64
N LEU A 40 -9.70 10.02 1.19
CA LEU A 40 -9.79 9.81 2.63
C LEU A 40 -8.64 8.92 3.11
N PHE A 41 -8.43 7.78 2.46
CA PHE A 41 -7.34 6.86 2.83
C PHE A 41 -5.96 7.49 2.66
N GLN A 42 -5.77 8.31 1.63
CA GLN A 42 -4.53 9.04 1.43
C GLN A 42 -4.28 10.01 2.59
N ALA A 43 -5.28 10.81 2.98
CA ALA A 43 -5.13 11.74 4.09
C ALA A 43 -4.88 11.03 5.43
N GLU A 44 -5.50 9.88 5.67
CA GLU A 44 -5.27 9.08 6.87
C GLU A 44 -3.87 8.46 6.89
N ALA A 45 -3.40 7.94 5.75
CA ALA A 45 -2.05 7.40 5.61
C ALA A 45 -0.98 8.48 5.80
N ASP A 46 -1.16 9.66 5.20
CA ASP A 46 -0.25 10.80 5.36
C ASP A 46 -0.19 11.26 6.81
N ARG A 47 -1.34 11.38 7.49
CA ARG A 47 -1.37 11.71 8.93
C ARG A 47 -0.69 10.64 9.77
N ARG A 48 -0.89 9.35 9.45
CA ARG A 48 -0.28 8.24 10.19
C ARG A 48 1.24 8.29 10.06
N THR A 49 1.78 8.41 8.85
CA THR A 49 3.22 8.43 8.61
C THR A 49 3.90 9.61 9.32
N LEU A 50 3.36 10.82 9.18
CA LEU A 50 3.91 12.01 9.83
C LEU A 50 3.87 11.93 11.37
N ARG A 51 2.80 11.37 11.96
CA ARG A 51 2.73 11.15 13.41
C ARG A 51 3.81 10.21 13.91
N VAL A 52 4.12 9.16 13.14
CA VAL A 52 5.15 8.19 13.53
C VAL A 52 6.53 8.79 13.41
N LEU A 53 6.84 9.45 12.29
CA LEU A 53 8.12 10.13 12.11
C LEU A 53 8.35 11.20 13.17
N ARG A 54 7.30 11.94 13.55
CA ARG A 54 7.39 12.93 14.62
C ARG A 54 7.77 12.31 15.96
N LYS A 55 7.17 11.17 16.32
CA LYS A 55 7.52 10.44 17.55
C LYS A 55 8.94 9.90 17.49
N ASN A 56 9.34 9.32 16.36
CA ASN A 56 10.69 8.78 16.20
C ASN A 56 11.74 9.89 16.33
N LEU A 57 11.48 11.09 15.80
CA LEU A 57 12.35 12.26 15.94
C LEU A 57 12.43 12.74 17.40
N GLU A 58 11.31 12.76 18.12
CA GLU A 58 11.27 13.12 19.55
C GLU A 58 12.05 12.11 20.41
N GLU A 59 11.92 10.82 20.14
CA GLU A 59 12.67 9.75 20.82
C GLU A 59 14.16 9.77 20.46
N GLU A 60 14.50 9.99 19.18
CA GLU A 60 15.88 10.18 18.72
C GLU A 60 16.55 11.35 19.45
N ALA A 61 15.86 12.47 19.61
CA ALA A 61 16.38 13.63 20.33
C ALA A 61 16.71 13.31 21.80
N ILE A 62 15.92 12.45 22.43
CA ILE A 62 16.14 12.03 23.83
C ILE A 62 17.32 11.05 23.92
N ILE A 63 17.38 10.07 23.00
CA ILE A 63 18.39 9.01 23.00
C ILE A 63 19.77 9.54 22.61
N MET A 64 19.83 10.43 21.62
CA MET A 64 21.08 10.89 21.00
C MET A 64 21.65 12.18 21.61
N LYS A 65 21.02 12.73 22.66
CA LYS A 65 21.42 14.01 23.30
C LYS A 65 22.89 14.06 23.74
N ASP A 66 23.46 12.91 24.13
CA ASP A 66 24.79 12.81 24.74
C ASP A 66 25.88 12.42 23.72
N VAL A 67 25.52 12.21 22.44
CA VAL A 67 26.46 11.76 21.40
C VAL A 67 27.05 12.96 20.65
N PRO A 68 28.37 13.19 20.68
CA PRO A 68 28.98 14.34 20.03
C PRO A 68 28.90 14.23 18.50
N GLY A 69 28.48 15.32 17.85
CA GLY A 69 28.40 15.41 16.38
C GLY A 69 27.13 14.83 15.76
N TRP A 70 26.20 14.31 16.56
CA TRP A 70 24.90 13.84 16.06
C TRP A 70 23.94 15.00 15.80
N LYS A 71 23.30 15.02 14.63
CA LYS A 71 22.23 15.97 14.31
C LYS A 71 20.91 15.21 14.16
N VAL A 72 19.97 15.51 15.05
CA VAL A 72 18.65 14.88 15.06
C VAL A 72 17.89 15.23 13.78
N GLY A 73 17.36 14.21 13.09
CA GLY A 73 16.55 14.40 11.89
C GLY A 73 17.31 14.93 10.67
N GLU A 74 18.65 14.80 10.62
CA GLU A 74 19.42 15.13 9.43
C GLU A 74 19.10 14.15 8.29
N SER A 75 18.73 14.69 7.13
CA SER A 75 18.48 13.87 5.93
C SER A 75 19.78 13.27 5.42
N VAL A 76 19.78 11.97 5.13
CA VAL A 76 20.89 11.26 4.48
C VAL A 76 21.04 11.69 3.01
N PHE A 77 19.97 12.22 2.41
CA PHE A 77 19.96 12.64 1.02
C PHE A 77 20.40 14.10 0.85
N HIS A 78 21.12 14.38 -0.23
CA HIS A 78 21.54 15.73 -0.61
C HIS A 78 20.40 16.61 -1.18
N THR A 79 19.14 16.21 -1.03
CA THR A 79 17.98 16.90 -1.62
C THR A 79 16.98 17.31 -0.55
N ASP A 80 16.39 18.49 -0.69
CA ASP A 80 15.32 19.00 0.20
C ASP A 80 13.93 18.43 -0.13
N ARG A 81 13.85 17.50 -1.09
CA ARG A 81 12.59 16.86 -1.49
C ARG A 81 12.16 15.86 -0.42
N TRP A 82 10.85 15.76 -0.21
CA TRP A 82 10.27 14.66 0.56
C TRP A 82 10.65 13.29 -0.03
N VAL A 83 11.23 12.44 0.81
CA VAL A 83 11.51 11.04 0.50
C VAL A 83 10.54 10.18 1.30
N THR A 84 9.92 9.21 0.63
CA THR A 84 9.00 8.27 1.29
C THR A 84 9.79 7.41 2.28
N PRO A 85 9.41 7.39 3.57
CA PRO A 85 10.15 6.67 4.59
C PRO A 85 10.05 5.16 4.37
N ILE A 86 11.11 4.44 4.71
CA ILE A 86 11.15 2.98 4.62
C ILE A 86 10.41 2.39 5.84
N ILE A 87 9.86 1.17 5.72
CA ILE A 87 9.18 0.47 6.82
C ILE A 87 10.07 0.44 8.07
N ASN A 88 11.36 0.14 7.92
CA ASN A 88 12.30 0.11 9.04
C ASN A 88 12.46 1.48 9.72
N GLU A 89 12.48 2.59 8.96
CA GLU A 89 12.58 3.95 9.55
C GLU A 89 11.34 4.33 10.36
N LEU A 90 10.16 3.81 10.00
CA LEU A 90 8.91 4.05 10.71
C LEU A 90 8.78 3.19 11.98
N TYR A 91 9.32 1.97 11.96
CA TYR A 91 9.02 0.94 12.96
C TYR A 91 10.24 0.45 13.77
N ASN A 92 11.45 0.97 13.52
CA ASN A 92 12.70 0.62 14.23
C ASN A 92 12.62 0.71 15.76
N LEU A 93 11.94 1.72 16.31
CA LEU A 93 11.84 1.94 17.76
C LEU A 93 10.69 1.13 18.39
N ARG A 94 9.89 0.44 17.58
CA ARG A 94 8.76 -0.37 18.03
C ARG A 94 9.19 -1.82 18.29
N PRO A 95 8.36 -2.61 19.01
CA PRO A 95 8.62 -4.03 19.17
C PRO A 95 8.76 -4.75 17.82
N GLU A 96 9.68 -5.72 17.74
CA GLU A 96 9.92 -6.48 16.50
C GLU A 96 8.67 -7.13 15.90
N LYS A 97 7.69 -7.48 16.75
CA LYS A 97 6.43 -8.05 16.30
C LYS A 97 5.74 -7.13 15.28
N ASP A 98 5.70 -5.82 15.54
CA ASP A 98 5.05 -4.83 14.69
C ASP A 98 5.76 -4.73 13.34
N LEU A 99 7.09 -4.76 13.34
CA LEU A 99 7.92 -4.78 12.12
C LEU A 99 7.58 -6.00 11.26
N ARG A 100 7.70 -7.20 11.83
CA ARG A 100 7.44 -8.46 11.12
C ARG A 100 6.02 -8.54 10.58
N GLU A 101 5.05 -8.08 11.36
CA GLU A 101 3.66 -8.01 10.92
C GLU A 101 3.53 -7.05 9.73
N THR A 102 4.10 -5.85 9.77
CA THR A 102 4.01 -4.92 8.62
C THR A 102 4.69 -5.42 7.35
N GLU A 103 5.79 -6.15 7.47
CA GLU A 103 6.53 -6.70 6.33
C GLU A 103 5.81 -7.90 5.70
N THR A 104 5.21 -8.76 6.52
CA THR A 104 4.75 -10.08 6.07
C THR A 104 3.24 -10.25 6.08
N ALA A 105 2.48 -9.36 6.72
CA ALA A 105 1.02 -9.51 6.87
C ALA A 105 0.30 -9.63 5.52
N PHE A 106 0.75 -8.92 4.49
CA PHE A 106 0.10 -9.04 3.17
C PHE A 106 0.38 -10.40 2.52
N SER A 107 1.62 -10.89 2.58
CA SER A 107 2.00 -12.16 1.94
C SER A 107 1.38 -13.39 2.60
N TRP A 108 1.16 -13.35 3.92
CA TRP A 108 0.56 -14.48 4.65
C TRP A 108 -0.96 -14.55 4.56
N ASN A 109 -1.63 -13.50 4.07
CA ASN A 109 -3.09 -13.40 3.97
C ASN A 109 -3.63 -13.68 2.54
N VAL A 110 -2.77 -14.18 1.63
CA VAL A 110 -3.10 -14.58 0.25
C VAL A 110 -2.82 -16.07 0.09
#